data_AF-A0A3B8UK11-F1
#
_entry.id   AF-A0A3B8UK11-F1
#
_cell.length_a   1.000
_cell.length_b   1.000
_cell.length_c   1.000
_cell.angle_alpha   90.00
_cell.angle_beta   90.00
_cell.angle_gamma   90.00
#
_symmetry.space_group_name_H-M   'P 1'
#
loop_
_entity.id
_entity.type
_entity.pdbx_description
1 polymer ?
#
loop_
_entity_poly.entity_id
_entity_poly.type
_entity_poly.pdbx_seq_one_letter_code
_entity_poly.pdbx_strand_id
1 'polypeptide(L)' 'CHVVKDYILVSHQGKEPAIKALLAELDRKAVIHAELALGEGTGAVMLFPLLDMAMQVYKENTTFDDIHITAYEDYGKC' A
#
# COMPACT_ATOMS: atom_id res chain seq x y z
N CYS A 1 8.95 2.27 -22.49
CA CYS A 1 8.35 3.49 -21.89
C CYS A 1 8.67 3.48 -20.39
N HIS A 2 9.60 4.32 -19.93
CA HIS A 2 10.18 4.22 -18.59
C HIS A 2 9.22 4.69 -17.48
N VAL A 3 8.44 5.73 -17.78
CA VAL A 3 7.51 6.39 -16.84
C VAL A 3 6.35 5.51 -16.39
N VAL A 4 5.99 4.44 -17.13
CA VAL A 4 4.84 3.58 -16.76
C VAL A 4 5.01 2.96 -15.38
N LYS A 5 6.25 2.62 -14.98
CA LYS A 5 6.51 1.99 -13.68
C LYS A 5 5.99 2.83 -12.51
N ASP A 6 6.00 4.16 -12.63
CA ASP A 6 5.59 5.08 -11.56
C ASP A 6 4.07 5.15 -11.36
N TYR A 7 3.30 4.64 -12.33
CA TYR A 7 1.84 4.58 -12.25
C TYR A 7 1.32 3.19 -11.86
N ILE A 8 2.21 2.20 -11.70
CA ILE A 8 1.80 0.84 -11.33
C ILE A 8 1.60 0.75 -9.82
N LEU A 9 0.36 0.45 -9.43
CA LEU A 9 0.01 -0.01 -8.10
C LEU A 9 -0.16 -1.53 -8.12
N VAL A 10 0.66 -2.23 -7.33
CA VAL A 10 0.58 -3.69 -7.23
C VAL A 10 -0.41 -4.06 -6.13
N SER A 11 -1.55 -4.63 -6.51
CA SER A 11 -2.59 -5.00 -5.55
C SER A 11 -2.18 -6.16 -4.66
N HIS A 12 -1.83 -7.30 -5.23
CA HIS A 12 -1.56 -8.52 -4.49
C HIS A 12 -0.41 -9.33 -5.08
N GLN A 13 0.25 -10.08 -4.21
CA GLN A 13 1.16 -11.15 -4.59
C GLN A 13 0.34 -12.44 -4.71
N GLY A 14 0.10 -12.86 -5.96
CA GLY A 14 -0.58 -14.13 -6.26
C GLY A 14 0.21 -15.35 -5.79
N LYS A 15 -0.40 -16.53 -5.93
CA LYS A 15 0.22 -17.81 -5.56
C LYS A 15 1.33 -18.23 -6.53
N GLU A 16 1.35 -17.67 -7.74
CA GLU A 16 2.27 -18.06 -8.80
C GLU A 16 3.73 -17.68 -8.46
N PRO A 17 4.71 -18.59 -8.58
CA PRO A 17 6.09 -18.31 -8.20
C PRO A 17 6.73 -17.12 -8.94
N ALA A 18 6.31 -16.88 -10.19
CA ALA A 18 6.86 -15.85 -11.06
C ALA A 18 6.60 -14.42 -10.55
N ILE A 19 5.57 -14.21 -9.73
CA ILE A 19 5.20 -12.86 -9.27
C ILE A 19 6.33 -12.20 -8.48
N LYS A 20 7.09 -12.96 -7.69
CA LYS A 20 8.19 -12.43 -6.88
C LYS A 20 9.31 -11.85 -7.75
N ALA A 21 9.67 -12.55 -8.83
CA ALA A 21 10.67 -12.08 -9.78
C ALA A 21 10.18 -10.84 -10.54
N LEU A 22 8.90 -10.84 -10.94
CA LEU A 22 8.28 -9.70 -11.62
C LEU A 22 8.24 -8.45 -10.75
N LEU A 23 7.91 -8.59 -9.46
CA LEU A 23 7.90 -7.48 -8.51
C LEU A 23 9.31 -6.91 -8.27
N ALA A 24 10.33 -7.76 -8.21
CA ALA A 24 11.72 -7.32 -8.10
C ALA A 24 12.17 -6.51 -9.34
N GLU A 25 11.83 -6.97 -10.56
CA GLU A 25 12.16 -6.28 -11.81
C GLU A 25 11.40 -4.94 -11.98
N LEU A 26 10.18 -4.88 -11.44
CA LEU A 26 9.40 -3.65 -11.40
C LEU A 26 9.84 -2.69 -10.29
N ASP A 27 10.65 -3.15 -9.34
CA ASP A 27 10.97 -2.45 -8.09
C ASP A 27 9.70 -1.98 -7.36
N ARG A 28 8.78 -2.93 -7.15
CA ARG A 28 7.48 -2.68 -6.51
C ARG A 28 7.17 -3.76 -5.47
N LYS A 29 6.29 -3.42 -4.53
CA LYS A 29 5.79 -4.33 -3.49
C LYS A 29 4.28 -4.46 -3.63
N ALA A 30 3.77 -5.67 -3.47
CA ALA A 30 2.33 -5.91 -3.38
C ALA A 30 1.79 -5.46 -2.02
N VAL A 31 0.53 -5.00 -1.99
CA VAL A 31 -0.16 -4.66 -0.74
C VAL A 31 -0.69 -5.91 -0.03
N ILE A 32 -1.27 -6.85 -0.78
CA ILE A 32 -1.96 -8.04 -0.24
C ILE A 32 -1.11 -9.31 -0.45
N HIS A 33 -0.92 -10.09 0.62
CA HIS A 33 -0.20 -11.38 0.59
C HIS A 33 -1.11 -12.49 1.12
N ALA A 34 -2.01 -12.99 0.28
CA ALA A 34 -3.11 -13.87 0.69
C ALA A 34 -3.27 -15.15 -0.17
N GLU A 35 -2.23 -15.56 -0.89
CA GLU A 35 -2.22 -16.77 -1.74
C GLU A 35 -3.37 -16.85 -2.78
N LEU A 36 -3.83 -15.70 -3.27
CA LEU A 36 -4.91 -15.62 -4.27
C LEU A 36 -4.43 -16.16 -5.63
N ALA A 37 -5.33 -16.82 -6.37
CA ALA A 37 -5.01 -17.44 -7.68
C ALA A 37 -6.21 -17.47 -8.65
N LEU A 38 -7.22 -16.62 -8.44
CA LEU A 38 -8.43 -16.61 -9.29
C LEU A 38 -8.20 -15.86 -10.62
N GLY A 39 -7.45 -14.76 -10.58
CA GLY A 39 -7.26 -13.90 -11.75
C GLY A 39 -8.43 -12.92 -11.96
N GLU A 40 -8.75 -12.63 -13.22
CA GLU A 40 -9.87 -11.77 -13.66
C GLU A 40 -9.89 -10.35 -13.07
N GLY A 41 -8.75 -9.88 -12.56
CA GLY A 41 -8.64 -8.58 -11.89
C GLY A 41 -9.24 -8.56 -10.47
N THR A 42 -9.66 -9.70 -9.92
CA THR A 42 -10.23 -9.78 -8.55
C THR A 42 -9.33 -9.13 -7.51
N GLY A 43 -8.04 -9.47 -7.49
CA GLY A 43 -7.07 -8.84 -6.59
C GLY A 43 -6.89 -7.34 -6.85
N ALA A 44 -7.04 -6.87 -8.09
CA ALA A 44 -7.00 -5.43 -8.40
C ALA A 44 -8.22 -4.71 -7.81
N VAL A 45 -9.42 -5.26 -7.95
CA VAL A 45 -10.64 -4.69 -7.35
C VAL A 45 -10.58 -4.69 -5.82
N MET A 46 -9.98 -5.71 -5.21
CA MET A 46 -9.77 -5.76 -3.75
C MET A 46 -8.87 -4.64 -3.21
N LEU A 47 -8.06 -3.99 -4.05
CA LEU A 47 -7.23 -2.86 -3.64
C LEU A 47 -8.05 -1.59 -3.40
N PHE A 48 -9.20 -1.42 -4.05
CA PHE A 48 -9.98 -0.17 -4.00
C PHE A 48 -10.42 0.21 -2.57
N PRO A 49 -11.01 -0.69 -1.77
CA PRO A 49 -11.35 -0.36 -0.39
C PRO A 49 -10.13 0.02 0.48
N LEU A 50 -8.95 -0.55 0.20
CA LEU A 50 -7.72 -0.18 0.89
C LEU A 50 -7.28 1.25 0.52
N LEU A 51 -7.44 1.64 -0.75
CA LEU A 51 -7.18 3.01 -1.20
C LEU A 51 -8.18 3.99 -0.59
N ASP A 52 -9.46 3.61 -0.48
CA ASP A 52 -10.48 4.43 0.18
C ASP A 52 -10.12 4.66 1.65
N MET A 53 -9.71 3.63 2.38
CA MET A 53 -9.24 3.77 3.77
C MET A 53 -8.01 4.67 3.89
N ALA A 54 -7.01 4.50 3.02
CA ALA A 54 -5.83 5.35 3.01
C ALA A 54 -6.19 6.82 2.72
N MET A 55 -7.11 7.04 1.77
CA MET A 55 -7.62 8.35 1.41
C MET A 55 -8.42 8.99 2.56
N GLN A 56 -9.18 8.19 3.31
CA GLN A 56 -9.93 8.66 4.46
C GLN A 56 -8.97 9.16 5.54
N VAL A 57 -7.95 8.38 5.92
CA VAL A 57 -6.93 8.82 6.87
C VAL A 57 -6.23 10.09 6.38
N TYR A 58 -5.92 10.18 5.08
CA TYR A 58 -5.26 11.35 4.53
C TYR A 58 -6.13 12.62 4.56
N LYS A 59 -7.44 12.50 4.29
CA LYS A 59 -8.36 13.65 4.21
C LYS A 59 -8.97 14.05 5.54
N GLU A 60 -9.23 13.08 6.41
CA GLU A 60 -10.00 13.25 7.65
C GLU A 60 -9.13 13.19 8.90
N ASN A 61 -7.79 13.21 8.75
CA ASN A 61 -6.90 13.21 9.91
C ASN A 61 -7.00 14.52 10.69
N THR A 62 -7.38 14.38 11.95
CA THR A 62 -7.27 15.42 12.97
C THR A 62 -5.79 15.52 13.39
N THR A 63 -5.22 16.71 13.31
CA THR A 63 -3.82 16.92 13.75
C THR A 63 -3.70 16.82 15.28
N PHE A 64 -2.48 16.67 15.79
CA PHE A 64 -2.22 16.71 17.24
C PHE A 64 -2.74 17.99 17.89
N ASP A 65 -2.62 19.12 17.18
CA ASP A 65 -3.14 20.42 17.62
C ASP A 65 -4.67 20.43 17.67
N ASP A 66 -5.32 19.85 16.66
CA ASP A 66 -6.79 19.77 16.57
C ASP A 66 -7.40 18.91 17.70
N ILE A 67 -6.68 17.90 18.20
CA ILE A 67 -7.09 17.11 19.38
C ILE A 67 -6.48 17.59 20.70
N HIS A 68 -5.75 18.70 20.69
CA HIS A 68 -5.11 19.31 21.87
C HIS A 68 -4.16 18.38 22.63
N ILE A 69 -3.40 17.56 21.91
CA ILE A 69 -2.38 16.67 22.47
C ILE A 69 -1.01 17.14 21.97
N THR A 70 -0.01 17.18 22.84
CA THR A 70 1.38 17.44 22.43
C THR A 70 1.92 16.29 21.59
N ALA A 71 2.50 16.61 20.43
CA ALA A 71 3.20 15.62 19.62
C ALA A 71 4.31 14.95 20.43
N TYR A 72 4.49 13.65 20.22
CA TYR A 72 5.54 12.89 20.90
C TYR A 72 6.93 13.44 20.52
N GLU A 73 7.71 13.83 21.51
CA GLU A 73 9.13 14.16 21.37
C GLU A 73 9.97 12.95 21.82
N ASP A 74 10.81 12.42 20.93
CA ASP A 74 11.80 11.41 21.29
C ASP A 74 12.92 12.10 22.10
N TYR A 75 12.75 12.12 23.42
CA TYR A 75 13.82 12.45 24.36
C TYR A 75 14.82 11.30 24.35
N GLY A 76 15.72 11.33 23.37
CA GLY A 76 16.67 10.25 23.08
C GLY A 76 17.19 9.57 24.34
N LYS A 77 17.18 8.23 24.32
CA LYS A 77 17.66 7.36 25.40
C LYS A 77 18.90 7.96 26.07
N CYS A 78 18.80 8.23 27.38
CA CYS A 78 19.94 8.49 28.24
C CYS A 78 21.07 7.46 28.03
#